data_AF-B1G9T6-F1
#
_entry.id   AF-B1G9T6-F1
#
_cell.length_a   1.000
_cell.length_b   1.000
_cell.length_c   1.000
_cell.angle_alpha   90.00
_cell.angle_beta   90.00
_cell.angle_gamma   90.00
#
_symmetry.space_group_name_H-M   'P 1'
#
loop_
_entity.id
_entity.type
_entity.pdbx_description
1 polymer ?
#
loop_
_entity_poly.entity_id
_entity_poly.type
_entity_poly.pdbx_seq_one_letter_code
_entity_poly.pdbx_strand_id
1 'polypeptide(L)'
;MLTPELWDPTTKVFSQLAPQAVPRTYHSVALLLPDGRVLSGGGGLCGGCATNHTDIEILTPPYLLNADGSAATRPTLSNVPADAQLGTSIAVKATTGVKAFALMRLSSNTHAVNNEQRRVPLSFTIGTAGEFILKIPADPGVVIPGYYMLFALNTNGVPSVSRTLRLH
;
A
#
# COMPACT_ATOMS: atom_id res chain seq x y z
N MET A 1 21.50 -9.76 6.57
CA MET A 1 20.96 -9.54 5.22
C MET A 1 20.37 -8.12 5.20
N LEU A 2 20.81 -7.26 4.29
CA LEU A 2 20.40 -5.84 4.21
C LEU A 2 19.60 -5.52 2.93
N THR A 3 19.70 -6.38 1.92
CA THR A 3 19.06 -6.18 0.62
C THR A 3 17.62 -6.72 0.67
N PRO A 4 16.59 -5.87 0.52
CA PRO A 4 15.21 -6.34 0.40
C PRO A 4 14.99 -7.00 -0.96
N GLU A 5 13.97 -7.84 -1.03
CA GLU A 5 13.53 -8.50 -2.25
C GLU A 5 12.07 -8.14 -2.56
N LEU A 6 11.77 -7.92 -3.84
CA LEU A 6 10.43 -7.66 -4.35
C LEU A 6 9.98 -8.84 -5.21
N TRP A 7 8.91 -9.52 -4.79
CA TRP A 7 8.25 -10.57 -5.57
C TRP A 7 7.26 -9.97 -6.57
N ASP A 8 7.40 -10.34 -7.84
CA ASP A 8 6.39 -10.06 -8.86
C ASP A 8 5.53 -11.31 -9.13
N PRO A 9 4.21 -11.29 -8.82
CA PRO A 9 3.34 -12.44 -9.02
C PRO A 9 3.05 -12.76 -10.50
N THR A 10 3.25 -11.82 -11.44
CA THR A 10 3.05 -12.03 -12.87
C THR A 10 4.22 -12.78 -13.48
N THR A 11 5.43 -12.31 -13.24
CA THR A 11 6.66 -12.94 -13.75
C THR A 11 7.15 -14.09 -12.89
N LYS A 12 6.72 -14.16 -11.62
CA LYS A 12 7.15 -15.12 -10.61
C LYS A 12 8.66 -15.04 -10.33
N VAL A 13 9.18 -13.82 -10.26
CA VAL A 13 10.60 -13.53 -10.06
C VAL A 13 10.79 -12.57 -8.89
N PHE A 14 11.86 -12.77 -8.13
CA PHE A 14 12.34 -11.81 -7.14
C PHE A 14 13.33 -10.83 -7.76
N SER A 15 13.18 -9.55 -7.43
CA SER A 15 14.14 -8.49 -7.75
C SER A 15 14.74 -7.91 -6.48
N GLN A 16 16.06 -7.70 -6.46
CA GLN A 16 16.72 -7.03 -5.35
C GLN A 16 16.45 -5.51 -5.38
N LEU A 17 16.24 -4.92 -4.21
CA LEU A 17 16.07 -3.48 -4.04
C LEU A 17 17.33 -2.85 -3.41
N ALA A 18 17.34 -1.52 -3.31
CA ALA A 18 18.40 -0.80 -2.61
C ALA A 18 18.54 -1.32 -1.16
N PRO A 19 19.77 -1.60 -0.69
CA PRO A 19 19.99 -2.11 0.66
C PRO A 19 19.66 -1.06 1.72
N GLN A 20 19.09 -1.50 2.84
CA GLN A 20 18.94 -0.67 4.04
C GLN A 20 20.26 -0.59 4.82
N ALA A 21 20.42 0.44 5.65
CA ALA A 21 21.63 0.64 6.45
C ALA A 21 21.64 -0.21 7.73
N VAL A 22 20.47 -0.48 8.32
CA VAL A 22 20.35 -1.14 9.63
C VAL A 22 19.78 -2.56 9.49
N PRO A 23 20.37 -3.58 10.13
CA PRO A 23 19.80 -4.93 10.13
C PRO A 23 18.46 -4.96 10.89
N ARG A 24 17.40 -5.41 10.20
CA ARG A 24 16.05 -5.57 10.77
C ARG A 24 15.77 -7.05 11.03
N THR A 25 16.08 -7.51 12.25
CA THR A 25 15.95 -8.92 12.66
C THR A 25 14.78 -9.13 13.63
N TYR A 26 14.95 -9.96 14.66
CA TYR A 26 13.94 -10.17 15.70
C TYR A 26 13.50 -8.84 16.35
N HIS A 27 12.20 -8.70 16.62
CA HIS A 27 11.51 -7.47 17.05
C HIS A 27 11.52 -6.31 16.04
N SER A 28 11.79 -6.55 14.75
CA SER A 28 11.56 -5.56 13.70
C SER A 28 10.13 -5.60 13.15
N VAL A 29 9.75 -4.54 12.44
CA VAL A 29 8.46 -4.33 11.80
C VAL A 29 8.61 -3.75 10.40
N ALA A 30 7.64 -4.02 9.52
CA ALA A 30 7.54 -3.39 8.20
C ALA A 30 6.10 -3.05 7.79
N LEU A 31 5.78 -1.78 7.57
CA LEU A 31 4.42 -1.29 7.30
C LEU A 31 4.33 -0.52 5.98
N LEU A 32 3.26 -0.75 5.23
CA LEU A 32 2.88 0.11 4.09
C LEU A 32 2.41 1.47 4.62
N LEU A 33 2.95 2.54 4.06
CA LEU A 33 2.54 3.91 4.36
C LEU A 33 1.45 4.40 3.40
N PRO A 34 0.60 5.37 3.82
CA PRO A 34 -0.43 5.97 2.96
C PRO A 34 0.11 6.59 1.65
N ASP A 35 1.39 6.97 1.63
CA ASP A 35 2.04 7.51 0.43
C ASP A 35 2.66 6.43 -0.47
N GLY A 36 2.42 5.15 -0.21
CA GLY A 36 2.95 4.04 -1.01
C GLY A 36 4.44 3.75 -0.76
N ARG A 37 5.06 4.31 0.28
CA ARG A 37 6.39 3.87 0.72
C ARG A 37 6.26 2.76 1.77
N VAL A 38 7.39 2.14 2.11
CA VAL A 38 7.44 1.10 3.16
C VAL A 38 8.31 1.59 4.30
N LEU A 39 7.76 1.62 5.51
CA LEU A 39 8.52 1.81 6.74
C LEU A 39 9.13 0.47 7.14
N SER A 40 10.41 0.45 7.48
CA SER A 40 11.09 -0.66 8.15
C SER A 40 11.77 -0.16 9.41
N GLY A 41 11.64 -0.86 10.53
CA GLY A 41 12.10 -0.32 11.80
C GLY A 41 12.21 -1.35 12.93
N GLY A 42 12.79 -0.91 14.05
CA GLY A 42 12.97 -1.75 15.22
C GLY A 42 14.10 -2.77 15.06
N GLY A 43 14.10 -3.75 15.98
CA GLY A 43 15.17 -4.73 16.16
C GLY A 43 15.76 -4.66 17.56
N GLY A 44 16.00 -5.83 18.18
CA GLY A 44 16.61 -5.92 19.52
C GLY A 44 15.59 -6.01 20.65
N LEU A 45 15.45 -4.95 21.45
CA LEU A 45 14.66 -4.91 22.70
C LEU A 45 15.16 -5.94 23.74
N CYS A 46 16.47 -5.91 24.03
CA CYS A 46 17.14 -6.86 24.92
C CYS A 46 17.85 -6.19 26.13
N GLY A 47 17.36 -5.02 26.58
CA GLY A 47 17.96 -4.31 27.72
C GLY A 47 19.27 -3.63 27.32
N GLY A 48 20.37 -3.89 28.02
CA GLY A 48 21.68 -3.25 27.79
C GLY A 48 22.48 -3.77 26.60
N CYS A 49 21.87 -4.51 25.69
CA CYS A 49 22.54 -5.07 24.51
C CYS A 49 22.87 -3.97 23.46
N ALA A 50 23.92 -4.21 22.68
CA ALA A 50 24.35 -3.32 21.59
C ALA A 50 23.48 -3.43 20.31
N THR A 51 22.45 -4.27 20.31
CA THR A 51 21.62 -4.59 19.14
C THR A 51 20.22 -3.99 19.20
N ASN A 52 20.00 -2.99 20.07
CA ASN A 52 18.75 -2.24 20.09
C ASN A 52 18.75 -1.20 18.97
N HIS A 53 17.73 -1.23 18.12
CA HIS A 53 17.53 -0.26 17.07
C HIS A 53 16.24 0.53 17.35
N THR A 54 16.38 1.76 17.83
CA THR A 54 15.25 2.68 18.13
C THR A 54 14.97 3.64 16.97
N ASP A 55 15.26 3.18 15.75
CA ASP A 55 15.19 3.95 14.51
C ASP A 55 14.31 3.25 13.47
N ILE A 56 14.01 4.00 12.41
CA ILE A 56 13.26 3.54 11.24
C ILE A 56 13.95 4.02 9.97
N GLU A 57 13.72 3.30 8.88
CA GLU A 57 14.11 3.66 7.51
C GLU A 57 12.88 3.58 6.61
N ILE A 58 12.81 4.43 5.58
CA ILE A 58 11.72 4.44 4.62
C ILE A 58 12.24 4.03 3.25
N LEU A 59 11.78 2.88 2.77
CA LEU A 59 12.00 2.42 1.41
C LEU A 59 11.03 3.14 0.46
N THR A 60 11.57 3.82 -0.55
CA THR A 60 10.81 4.35 -1.68
C THR A 60 10.87 3.33 -2.83
N PRO A 61 9.79 2.62 -3.15
CA PRO A 61 9.83 1.55 -4.14
C PRO A 61 10.01 2.08 -5.57
N PRO A 62 10.51 1.24 -6.52
CA PRO A 62 10.76 1.66 -7.90
C PRO A 62 9.57 2.29 -8.63
N TYR A 63 8.33 1.89 -8.29
CA TYR A 63 7.13 2.46 -8.90
C TYR A 63 6.87 3.93 -8.54
N LEU A 64 7.61 4.52 -7.59
CA LEU A 64 7.56 5.94 -7.26
C LEU A 64 8.69 6.74 -7.93
N LEU A 65 9.51 6.10 -8.75
CA LEU A 65 10.70 6.69 -9.35
C LEU A 65 10.66 6.59 -10.88
N ASN A 66 11.16 7.62 -11.55
CA ASN A 66 11.49 7.57 -12.97
C ASN A 66 12.82 6.82 -13.17
N ALA A 67 13.15 6.51 -14.42
CA ALA A 67 14.39 5.79 -14.75
C ALA A 67 15.66 6.54 -14.34
N ASP A 68 15.60 7.88 -14.23
CA ASP A 68 16.71 8.73 -13.78
C ASP A 68 16.78 8.86 -12.23
N GLY A 69 15.90 8.17 -11.50
CA GLY A 69 15.82 8.23 -10.04
C GLY A 69 15.04 9.41 -9.46
N SER A 70 14.54 10.32 -10.30
CA SER A 70 13.63 11.39 -9.87
C SER A 70 12.25 10.84 -9.51
N ALA A 71 11.44 11.60 -8.76
CA ALA A 71 10.11 11.15 -8.36
C ALA A 71 9.16 11.06 -9.57
N ALA A 72 8.48 9.91 -9.72
CA ALA A 72 7.47 9.71 -10.74
C ALA A 72 6.23 10.58 -10.49
N THR A 73 5.61 11.09 -11.55
CA THR A 73 4.33 11.80 -11.44
C THR A 73 3.22 10.85 -11.02
N ARG A 74 2.57 11.18 -9.90
CA ARG A 74 1.52 10.35 -9.29
C ARG A 74 0.13 10.80 -9.74
N PRO A 75 -0.83 9.88 -9.94
CA PRO A 75 -2.22 10.27 -10.11
C PRO A 75 -2.79 10.87 -8.82
N THR A 76 -3.75 11.77 -8.95
CA THR A 76 -4.55 12.29 -7.85
C THR A 76 -5.77 11.40 -7.60
N LEU A 77 -6.23 11.37 -6.35
CA LEU A 77 -7.45 10.68 -5.91
C LEU A 77 -8.18 11.59 -4.90
N SER A 78 -9.45 11.87 -5.16
CA SER A 78 -10.28 12.78 -4.36
C SER A 78 -11.75 12.33 -4.37
N ASN A 79 -12.56 13.02 -3.57
CA ASN A 79 -13.98 12.71 -3.36
C ASN A 79 -14.24 11.26 -2.91
N VAL A 80 -13.29 10.66 -2.19
CA VAL A 80 -13.49 9.35 -1.57
C VAL A 80 -14.35 9.54 -0.31
N PRO A 81 -15.50 8.87 -0.18
CA PRO A 81 -16.30 8.95 1.03
C PRO A 81 -15.55 8.38 2.23
N ALA A 82 -15.89 8.83 3.44
CA ALA A 82 -15.29 8.30 4.67
C ALA A 82 -15.69 6.84 4.91
N ASP A 83 -16.91 6.47 4.50
CA ASP A 83 -17.53 5.17 4.76
C ASP A 83 -18.22 4.62 3.52
N ALA A 84 -18.24 3.29 3.37
CA ALA A 84 -19.06 2.59 2.39
C ALA A 84 -19.49 1.20 2.92
N GLN A 85 -20.60 0.69 2.40
CA GLN A 85 -21.11 -0.64 2.74
C GLN A 85 -20.59 -1.67 1.74
N LEU A 86 -20.33 -2.89 2.20
CA LEU A 86 -20.05 -4.03 1.31
C LEU A 86 -21.17 -4.20 0.26
N GLY A 87 -20.78 -4.56 -0.96
CA GLY A 87 -21.70 -4.77 -2.08
C GLY A 87 -22.25 -3.51 -2.74
N THR A 88 -21.94 -2.31 -2.22
CA THR A 88 -22.34 -1.03 -2.83
C THR A 88 -21.31 -0.51 -3.82
N SER A 89 -21.61 0.61 -4.47
CA SER A 89 -20.66 1.34 -5.31
C SER A 89 -20.42 2.73 -4.75
N ILE A 90 -19.19 3.23 -4.90
CA ILE A 90 -18.81 4.59 -4.53
C ILE A 90 -18.32 5.35 -5.76
N ALA A 91 -18.68 6.63 -5.84
CA ALA A 91 -18.15 7.54 -6.86
C ALA A 91 -16.90 8.24 -6.32
N VAL A 92 -15.81 8.21 -7.08
CA VAL A 92 -14.56 8.91 -6.75
C VAL A 92 -14.04 9.71 -7.94
N LYS A 93 -13.22 10.73 -7.69
CA LYS A 93 -12.50 11.46 -8.74
C LYS A 93 -11.03 11.07 -8.73
N ALA A 94 -10.45 10.86 -9.89
CA ALA A 94 -9.02 10.60 -10.05
C ALA A 94 -8.49 11.22 -11.34
N THR A 95 -7.18 11.28 -11.49
CA THR A 95 -6.56 11.69 -12.76
C THR A 95 -7.09 10.87 -13.93
N THR A 96 -7.40 11.52 -15.06
CA THR A 96 -7.83 10.85 -16.29
C THR A 96 -6.80 9.81 -16.72
N GLY A 97 -7.26 8.63 -17.13
CA GLY A 97 -6.38 7.55 -17.58
C GLY A 97 -5.86 6.61 -16.48
N VAL A 98 -6.29 6.79 -15.22
CA VAL A 98 -6.16 5.74 -14.18
C VAL A 98 -6.71 4.41 -14.70
N LYS A 99 -5.95 3.33 -14.49
CA LYS A 99 -6.24 1.99 -15.01
C LYS A 99 -6.69 1.01 -13.94
N ALA A 100 -6.37 1.26 -12.67
CA ALA A 100 -6.74 0.36 -11.60
C ALA A 100 -6.97 1.11 -10.28
N PHE A 101 -7.80 0.51 -9.44
CA PHE A 101 -7.95 0.88 -8.04
C PHE A 101 -7.70 -0.35 -7.17
N ALA A 102 -7.09 -0.14 -6.02
CA ALA A 102 -6.86 -1.21 -5.06
C ALA A 102 -7.08 -0.69 -3.64
N LEU A 103 -7.75 -1.52 -2.84
CA LEU A 103 -7.82 -1.37 -1.40
C LEU A 103 -6.66 -2.13 -0.76
N MET A 104 -5.97 -1.48 0.16
CA MET A 104 -5.00 -2.10 1.07
C MET A 104 -5.53 -1.94 2.50
N ARG A 105 -5.84 -3.05 3.18
CA ARG A 105 -6.34 -2.96 4.56
C ARG A 105 -5.26 -2.40 5.47
N LEU A 106 -5.61 -1.42 6.32
CA LEU A 106 -4.67 -0.91 7.33
C LEU A 106 -4.25 -2.07 8.23
N SER A 107 -2.97 -2.09 8.58
CA SER A 107 -2.39 -3.21 9.30
C SER A 107 -1.61 -2.79 10.54
N SER A 108 -1.57 -3.69 11.50
CA SER A 108 -0.58 -3.76 12.55
C SER A 108 0.32 -4.97 12.32
N ASN A 109 1.54 -4.92 12.83
CA ASN A 109 2.46 -6.05 12.77
C ASN A 109 3.33 -6.13 14.03
N THR A 110 3.73 -7.35 14.36
CA THR A 110 4.74 -7.62 15.39
C THR A 110 5.27 -9.03 15.17
N HIS A 111 6.55 -9.27 15.48
CA HIS A 111 7.15 -10.61 15.39
C HIS A 111 6.92 -11.30 14.03
N ALA A 112 7.07 -10.54 12.95
CA ALA A 112 6.80 -10.96 11.56
C ALA A 112 5.33 -11.33 11.25
N VAL A 113 4.41 -11.23 12.21
CA VAL A 113 2.99 -11.50 12.02
C VAL A 113 2.28 -10.22 11.60
N ASN A 114 1.60 -10.28 10.46
CA ASN A 114 0.63 -9.28 10.01
C ASN A 114 -0.60 -10.02 9.47
N ASN A 115 -1.63 -10.13 10.32
CA ASN A 115 -2.90 -10.80 10.02
C ASN A 115 -3.96 -9.85 9.44
N GLU A 116 -3.65 -8.56 9.37
CA GLU A 116 -4.60 -7.52 8.96
C GLU A 116 -4.47 -7.19 7.46
N GLN A 117 -3.24 -7.08 6.94
CA GLN A 117 -2.99 -6.60 5.59
C GLN A 117 -3.56 -7.53 4.53
N ARG A 118 -4.23 -6.95 3.54
CA ARG A 118 -4.69 -7.63 2.33
C ARG A 118 -4.87 -6.62 1.21
N ARG A 119 -4.66 -7.08 -0.02
CA ARG A 119 -4.92 -6.31 -1.24
C ARG A 119 -6.21 -6.78 -1.89
N VAL A 120 -7.13 -5.86 -2.16
CA VAL A 120 -8.35 -6.14 -2.92
C VAL A 120 -8.40 -5.22 -4.15
N PRO A 121 -8.19 -5.75 -5.37
CA PRO A 121 -8.39 -4.98 -6.58
C PRO A 121 -9.88 -4.65 -6.76
N LEU A 122 -10.20 -3.43 -7.20
CA LEU A 122 -11.57 -3.00 -7.44
C LEU A 122 -11.86 -2.90 -8.93
N SER A 123 -13.00 -3.44 -9.34
CA SER A 123 -13.60 -3.15 -10.65
C SER A 123 -14.28 -1.78 -10.62
N PHE A 124 -14.30 -1.09 -11.75
CA PHE A 124 -14.96 0.20 -11.87
C PHE A 124 -15.58 0.43 -13.25
N THR A 125 -16.52 1.35 -13.31
CA THR A 125 -17.01 1.96 -14.55
C THR A 125 -16.79 3.47 -14.51
N ILE A 126 -16.95 4.15 -15.65
CA ILE A 126 -16.90 5.61 -15.73
C ILE A 126 -18.33 6.14 -15.73
N GLY A 127 -18.62 7.05 -14.79
CA GLY A 127 -19.91 7.74 -14.70
C GLY A 127 -20.07 8.84 -15.74
N THR A 128 -21.25 9.45 -15.79
CA THR A 128 -21.59 10.44 -16.82
C THR A 128 -20.87 11.77 -16.65
N ALA A 129 -20.42 12.10 -15.43
CA ALA A 129 -19.61 13.29 -15.14
C ALA A 129 -18.09 12.99 -15.11
N GLY A 130 -17.67 11.82 -15.59
CA GLY A 130 -16.27 11.40 -15.65
C GLY A 130 -15.70 10.88 -14.33
N GLU A 131 -16.54 10.68 -13.31
CA GLU A 131 -16.17 10.02 -12.07
C GLU A 131 -15.94 8.51 -12.27
N PHE A 132 -15.13 7.92 -11.40
CA PHE A 132 -14.93 6.48 -11.36
C PHE A 132 -15.92 5.88 -10.35
N ILE A 133 -16.79 4.98 -10.82
CA ILE A 133 -17.74 4.26 -9.99
C ILE A 133 -17.11 2.94 -9.58
N LEU A 134 -16.58 2.88 -8.36
CA LEU A 134 -15.89 1.70 -7.83
C LEU A 134 -16.90 0.76 -7.18
N LYS A 135 -16.88 -0.52 -7.57
CA LYS A 135 -17.73 -1.56 -6.96
C LYS A 135 -17.02 -2.18 -5.77
N ILE A 136 -17.60 -2.04 -4.57
CA ILE A 136 -17.11 -2.69 -3.36
C ILE A 136 -17.60 -4.15 -3.35
N PRO A 137 -16.72 -5.16 -3.25
CA PRO A 137 -17.13 -6.55 -3.12
C PRO A 137 -18.09 -6.76 -1.95
N ALA A 138 -19.05 -7.68 -2.10
CA ALA A 138 -20.06 -7.97 -1.08
C ALA A 138 -19.60 -9.01 -0.04
N ASP A 139 -18.61 -9.84 -0.37
CA ASP A 139 -18.16 -10.95 0.47
C ASP A 139 -17.22 -10.45 1.58
N PRO A 140 -17.62 -10.54 2.87
CA PRO A 140 -16.81 -10.10 3.99
C PRO A 140 -15.56 -10.99 4.23
N GLY A 141 -15.51 -12.19 3.65
CA GLY A 141 -14.31 -13.03 3.62
C GLY A 141 -13.21 -12.45 2.73
N VAL A 142 -13.60 -11.77 1.65
CA VAL A 142 -12.69 -11.05 0.75
C VAL A 142 -12.36 -9.68 1.34
N VAL A 143 -13.38 -8.88 1.63
CA VAL A 143 -13.26 -7.52 2.18
C VAL A 143 -13.73 -7.53 3.62
N ILE A 144 -12.82 -7.81 4.55
CA ILE A 144 -13.12 -7.75 5.99
C ILE A 144 -13.45 -6.30 6.37
N PRO A 145 -14.55 -6.03 7.08
CA PRO A 145 -14.87 -4.70 7.59
C PRO A 145 -13.72 -4.04 8.36
N GLY A 146 -13.58 -2.73 8.22
CA GLY A 146 -12.50 -1.95 8.83
C GLY A 146 -11.94 -0.85 7.93
N TYR A 147 -10.76 -0.34 8.27
CA TYR A 147 -10.13 0.75 7.56
C TYR A 147 -9.23 0.25 6.43
N TYR A 148 -9.35 0.88 5.26
CA TYR A 148 -8.55 0.62 4.08
C TYR A 148 -7.90 1.90 3.55
N MET A 149 -6.72 1.73 2.97
CA MET A 149 -6.09 2.69 2.08
C MET A 149 -6.60 2.41 0.65
N LEU A 150 -7.35 3.33 0.06
CA LEU A 150 -7.72 3.27 -1.35
C LEU A 150 -6.65 3.99 -2.19
N PHE A 151 -6.08 3.26 -3.15
CA PHE A 151 -5.11 3.76 -4.12
C PHE A 151 -5.69 3.77 -5.54
N ALA A 152 -5.37 4.80 -6.32
CA ALA A 152 -5.54 4.84 -7.77
C ALA A 152 -4.18 4.60 -8.45
N LEU A 153 -4.14 3.81 -9.52
CA LEU A 153 -2.90 3.48 -10.24
C LEU A 153 -3.01 3.93 -11.70
N ASN A 154 -2.00 4.62 -12.21
CA ASN A 154 -1.92 4.99 -13.62
C ASN A 154 -1.48 3.79 -14.49
N THR A 155 -1.33 4.01 -15.81
CA THR A 155 -0.92 2.97 -16.77
C THR A 155 0.45 2.35 -16.49
N ASN A 156 1.33 3.09 -15.80
CA ASN A 156 2.68 2.65 -15.46
C ASN A 156 2.75 2.01 -14.07
N GLY A 157 1.60 1.85 -13.39
CA GLY A 157 1.53 1.30 -12.04
C GLY A 157 1.90 2.27 -10.92
N VAL A 158 2.14 3.56 -11.21
CA VAL A 158 2.44 4.58 -10.19
C VAL A 158 1.17 4.85 -9.37
N PRO A 159 1.19 4.65 -8.03
CA PRO A 159 0.03 4.85 -7.18
C PRO A 159 -0.15 6.31 -6.76
N SER A 160 -1.39 6.73 -6.52
CA SER A 160 -1.72 7.97 -5.80
C SER A 160 -1.24 7.91 -4.35
N VAL A 161 -1.25 9.04 -3.62
CA VAL A 161 -1.37 8.96 -2.15
C VAL A 161 -2.74 8.38 -1.84
N SER A 162 -2.85 7.52 -0.83
CA SER A 162 -4.11 6.87 -0.51
C SER A 162 -5.15 7.83 0.04
N ARG A 163 -6.41 7.38 0.03
CA ARG A 163 -7.48 7.93 0.86
C ARG A 163 -7.99 6.85 1.79
N THR A 164 -8.21 7.22 3.05
CA THR A 164 -8.79 6.30 4.03
C THR A 164 -10.27 6.10 3.71
N LEU A 165 -10.71 4.85 3.66
CA LEU A 165 -12.09 4.44 3.50
C LEU A 165 -12.41 3.38 4.55
N ARG A 166 -13.47 3.56 5.32
CA ARG A 166 -13.99 2.57 6.24
C ARG A 166 -15.07 1.74 5.55
N LEU A 167 -14.91 0.42 5.58
CA LEU A 167 -15.87 -0.53 5.01
C LEU A 167 -16.63 -1.23 6.13
N HIS A 168 -17.94 -1.31 5.95
CA HIS A 168 -18.90 -1.93 6.87
C HIS A 168 -19.59 -3.11 6.19
#